data_AF-A0A5Q4BDA0-F1
#
_entry.id   AF-A0A5Q4BDA0-F1
#
_cell.length_a   1.000
_cell.length_b   1.000
_cell.length_c   1.000
_cell.angle_alpha   90.00
_cell.angle_beta   90.00
_cell.angle_gamma   90.00
#
_symmetry.space_group_name_H-M   'P 1'
#
loop_
_entity.id
_entity.type
_entity.pdbx_description
1 polymer ?
#
loop_
_entity_poly.entity_id
_entity_poly.type
_entity_poly.pdbx_seq_one_letter_code
_entity_poly.pdbx_strand_id
1 'polypeptide(L)'
;MTSLQRLPGPQAVLDEEHQKPENFRKHPKDTNSYVWGRIGDHNVVIASLAAGKYGTVIAATTAWSMISSLLHLRFGLMVGIGAGIPKLVDNADIRLGDVVVS
;
A
#
# COMPACT_ATOMS: atom_id res chain seq x y z
N MET A 1 -29.36 -13.98 1.11
CA MET A 1 -28.70 -13.49 -0.11
C MET A 1 -27.21 -13.45 0.16
N THR A 2 -26.49 -14.38 -0.47
CA THR A 2 -25.09 -14.72 -0.17
C THR A 2 -24.18 -13.55 -0.54
N SER A 3 -23.81 -12.73 0.45
CA SER A 3 -22.81 -11.68 0.28
C SER A 3 -21.47 -12.34 -0.05
N LEU A 4 -20.94 -12.05 -1.25
CA LEU A 4 -19.59 -12.40 -1.66
C LEU A 4 -18.63 -12.22 -0.48
N GLN A 5 -17.94 -13.28 -0.08
CA GLN A 5 -16.80 -13.17 0.82
C GLN A 5 -15.70 -12.40 0.07
N ARG A 6 -15.75 -11.07 0.19
CA ARG A 6 -14.66 -10.19 -0.21
C ARG A 6 -13.50 -10.55 0.72
N LEU A 7 -12.41 -11.06 0.16
CA LEU A 7 -11.19 -11.22 0.94
C LEU A 7 -10.85 -9.87 1.58
N PRO A 8 -10.48 -9.83 2.87
CA PRO A 8 -10.09 -8.59 3.51
C PRO A 8 -8.97 -7.93 2.71
N GLY A 9 -9.23 -6.73 2.20
CA GLY A 9 -8.19 -5.93 1.54
C GLY A 9 -7.16 -5.44 2.55
N PRO A 10 -6.18 -4.62 2.13
CA PRO A 10 -5.20 -4.03 3.05
C PRO A 10 -5.82 -3.17 4.16
N GLN A 11 -7.12 -2.87 4.10
CA GLN A 11 -7.85 -2.18 5.17
C GLN A 11 -8.01 -3.05 6.43
N ALA A 12 -8.04 -4.38 6.28
CA ALA A 12 -8.29 -5.30 7.39
C ALA A 12 -7.12 -5.46 8.36
N VAL A 13 -5.95 -4.90 8.02
CA VAL A 13 -4.81 -4.83 8.95
C VAL A 13 -4.85 -3.58 9.83
N LEU A 14 -5.82 -2.70 9.64
CA LEU A 14 -6.02 -1.53 10.51
C LEU A 14 -6.71 -1.97 11.80
N ASP A 15 -6.19 -1.52 12.94
CA ASP A 15 -6.86 -1.69 14.24
C ASP A 15 -8.09 -0.80 14.31
N GLU A 16 -7.99 0.41 13.75
CA GLU A 16 -9.08 1.39 13.67
C GLU A 16 -9.09 2.07 12.29
N GLU A 17 -10.28 2.21 11.70
CA GLU A 17 -10.49 3.05 10.52
C GLU A 17 -10.90 4.47 10.94
N HIS A 18 -10.25 5.47 10.36
CA HIS A 18 -10.54 6.88 10.59
C HIS A 18 -11.28 7.49 9.40
N GLN A 19 -12.06 8.53 9.68
CA GLN A 19 -12.56 9.38 8.61
C GLN A 19 -11.43 10.22 8.00
N LYS A 20 -11.63 10.65 6.76
CA LYS A 20 -10.71 11.59 6.10
C LYS A 20 -10.57 12.85 6.97
N PRO A 21 -9.35 13.33 7.24
CA PRO A 21 -9.14 14.58 7.97
C PRO A 21 -9.76 15.78 7.25
N GLU A 22 -10.40 16.69 8.00
CA GLU A 22 -11.07 17.87 7.44
C GLU A 22 -10.10 18.82 6.70
N ASN A 23 -8.87 18.91 7.20
CA ASN A 23 -7.80 19.72 6.61
C ASN A 23 -7.09 19.05 5.43
N PHE A 24 -7.44 17.80 5.06
CA PHE A 24 -6.81 17.11 3.96
C PHE A 24 -7.30 17.62 2.60
N ARG A 25 -6.41 18.33 1.90
CA ARG A 25 -6.57 18.73 0.51
C ARG A 25 -5.69 17.87 -0.39
N LYS A 26 -6.36 17.01 -1.16
CA LYS A 26 -5.71 16.16 -2.16
C LYS A 26 -5.20 17.02 -3.31
N HIS A 27 -3.96 16.80 -3.75
CA HIS A 27 -3.41 17.52 -4.89
C HIS A 27 -4.23 17.22 -6.17
N PRO A 28 -4.51 18.18 -7.07
CA PRO A 28 -5.37 17.95 -8.24
C PRO A 28 -4.89 16.84 -9.19
N LYS A 29 -3.57 16.59 -9.22
CA LYS A 29 -2.97 15.51 -10.03
C LYS A 29 -3.01 14.14 -9.34
N ASP A 30 -3.39 14.10 -8.06
CA ASP A 30 -3.46 12.87 -7.29
C ASP A 30 -4.84 12.22 -7.51
N THR A 31 -4.83 11.06 -8.17
CA THR A 31 -6.03 10.27 -8.48
C THR A 31 -6.18 9.04 -7.57
N ASN A 32 -5.33 8.91 -6.53
CA ASN A 32 -5.32 7.76 -5.64
C ASN A 32 -6.54 7.70 -4.72
N SER A 33 -6.95 6.50 -4.30
CA SER A 33 -7.91 6.35 -3.21
C SER A 33 -7.17 6.10 -1.91
N TYR A 34 -7.56 6.81 -0.85
CA TYR A 34 -6.93 6.72 0.46
C TYR A 34 -7.87 6.16 1.50
N VAL A 35 -7.32 5.31 2.36
CA VAL A 35 -7.95 4.80 3.58
C VAL A 35 -7.13 5.32 4.74
N TRP A 36 -7.80 5.86 5.74
CA TRP A 36 -7.17 6.44 6.92
C TRP A 36 -7.43 5.51 8.08
N GLY A 37 -6.44 5.34 8.95
CA GLY A 37 -6.63 4.51 10.13
C GLY A 37 -5.43 4.53 11.06
N ARG A 38 -5.38 3.52 11.92
CA ARG A 38 -4.34 3.34 12.92
C ARG A 38 -3.91 1.88 13.00
N ILE A 39 -2.60 1.68 13.21
CA ILE A 39 -2.01 0.40 13.59
C ILE A 39 -1.14 0.66 14.83
N GLY A 40 -1.46 0.03 15.96
CA GLY A 40 -0.87 0.34 17.26
C GLY A 40 -0.98 1.82 17.59
N ASP A 41 0.16 2.46 17.88
CA ASP A 41 0.26 3.89 18.19
C ASP A 41 0.54 4.77 16.94
N HIS A 42 0.45 4.20 15.74
CA HIS A 42 0.80 4.88 14.50
C HIS A 42 -0.42 5.16 13.62
N ASN A 43 -0.61 6.41 13.23
CA ASN A 43 -1.58 6.78 12.19
C ASN A 43 -1.05 6.35 10.82
N VAL A 44 -1.87 5.60 10.09
CA VAL A 44 -1.52 5.02 8.79
C VAL A 44 -2.48 5.54 7.73
N VAL A 45 -1.94 5.82 6.54
CA VAL A 45 -2.73 6.10 5.34
C VAL A 45 -2.36 5.07 4.29
N ILE A 46 -3.35 4.34 3.80
CA ILE A 46 -3.18 3.31 2.79
C ILE A 46 -3.68 3.87 1.47
N ALA A 47 -2.80 3.92 0.47
CA ALA A 47 -3.16 4.25 -0.90
C ALA A 47 -3.39 2.96 -1.70
N SER A 48 -4.55 2.80 -2.31
CA SER A 48 -4.77 1.72 -3.28
C SER A 48 -4.59 2.24 -4.69
N LEU A 49 -3.89 1.47 -5.52
CA LEU A 49 -3.96 1.62 -6.96
C LEU A 49 -5.41 1.40 -7.42
N ALA A 50 -5.86 2.18 -8.39
CA ALA A 50 -7.17 1.97 -8.99
C ALA A 50 -7.25 0.56 -9.59
N ALA A 51 -8.39 -0.11 -9.41
CA ALA A 51 -8.61 -1.47 -9.91
C ALA A 51 -8.23 -1.56 -11.40
N GLY A 52 -7.45 -2.59 -11.75
CA GLY A 52 -6.98 -2.82 -13.12
C GLY A 52 -5.70 -2.07 -13.51
N LYS A 53 -5.10 -1.26 -12.63
CA LYS A 53 -3.78 -0.64 -12.85
C LYS A 53 -2.69 -1.38 -12.08
N TYR A 54 -1.67 -1.84 -12.79
CA TYR A 54 -0.53 -2.60 -12.24
C TYR A 54 0.80 -2.09 -12.79
N GLY A 55 1.89 -2.44 -12.11
CA GLY A 55 3.25 -2.14 -12.53
C GLY A 55 3.94 -1.05 -11.71
N THR A 56 5.26 -1.09 -11.74
CA THR A 56 6.18 -0.24 -10.95
C THR A 56 6.01 1.24 -11.25
N VAL A 57 5.77 1.61 -12.51
CA VAL A 57 5.57 3.01 -12.91
C VAL A 57 4.32 3.61 -12.26
N ILE A 58 3.23 2.85 -12.19
CA ILE A 58 1.98 3.31 -11.59
C ILE A 58 2.15 3.40 -10.07
N ALA A 59 2.78 2.40 -9.43
CA ALA A 59 3.08 2.43 -8.00
C ALA A 59 3.96 3.63 -7.62
N ALA A 60 5.02 3.91 -8.38
CA ALA A 60 5.88 5.07 -8.17
C ALA A 60 5.13 6.40 -8.35
N THR A 61 4.28 6.51 -9.38
CA THR A 61 3.47 7.72 -9.62
C THR A 61 2.46 7.94 -8.49
N THR A 62 1.86 6.86 -7.99
CA THR A 62 0.95 6.88 -6.84
C THR A 62 1.67 7.33 -5.57
N ALA A 63 2.83 6.75 -5.27
CA ALA A 63 3.64 7.14 -4.13
C ALA A 63 4.08 8.61 -4.21
N TRP A 64 4.52 9.07 -5.39
CA TRP A 64 4.89 10.47 -5.60
C TRP A 64 3.71 11.42 -5.38
N SER A 65 2.54 11.08 -5.92
CA SER A 65 1.31 11.84 -5.72
C SER A 65 0.90 11.87 -4.24
N MET A 66 1.06 10.75 -3.53
CA MET A 66 0.79 10.64 -2.10
C MET A 66 1.70 11.52 -1.26
N ILE A 67 3.01 11.51 -1.51
CA ILE A 67 3.97 12.39 -0.84
C ILE A 67 3.64 13.86 -1.10
N SER A 68 3.22 14.21 -2.33
CA SER A 68 2.82 15.58 -2.66
C SER A 68 1.55 16.05 -1.94
N SER A 69 0.61 15.13 -1.66
CA SER A 69 -0.65 15.44 -0.96
C SER A 69 -0.53 15.33 0.57
N LEU A 70 0.42 14.55 1.08
CA LEU A 70 0.56 14.22 2.50
C LEU A 70 1.96 14.58 3.00
N LEU A 71 2.18 15.88 3.23
CA LEU A 71 3.47 16.41 3.71
C LEU A 71 3.87 15.94 5.12
N HIS A 72 2.94 15.34 5.87
CA HIS A 72 3.17 14.84 7.24
C HIS A 72 3.58 13.36 7.30
N LEU A 73 3.82 12.71 6.16
CA LEU A 73 4.31 11.32 6.14
C LEU A 73 5.74 11.25 6.68
N ARG A 74 5.94 10.43 7.71
CA ARG A 74 7.26 10.21 8.33
C ARG A 74 8.04 9.08 7.67
N PHE A 75 7.34 8.08 7.17
CA PHE A 75 7.88 6.89 6.52
C PHE A 75 6.84 6.32 5.56
N GLY A 76 7.27 5.58 4.55
CA GLY A 76 6.41 4.94 3.56
C GLY A 76 6.83 3.51 3.30
N LEU A 77 5.86 2.61 3.19
CA LEU A 77 6.07 1.20 2.85
C LEU A 77 5.36 0.91 1.52
N MET A 78 6.10 0.46 0.52
CA MET A 78 5.54 0.01 -0.75
C MET A 78 5.49 -1.52 -0.74
N VAL A 79 4.28 -2.09 -0.82
CA VAL A 79 4.07 -3.54 -0.87
C VAL A 79 3.66 -3.93 -2.29
N GLY A 80 4.35 -4.92 -2.86
CA GLY A 80 4.04 -5.45 -4.17
C GLY A 80 4.44 -6.92 -4.28
N ILE A 81 3.92 -7.60 -5.29
CA ILE A 81 4.35 -8.95 -5.63
C ILE A 81 5.61 -8.87 -6.50
N GLY A 82 6.61 -9.67 -6.14
CA GLY A 82 7.84 -9.83 -6.91
C GLY A 82 8.03 -11.28 -7.34
N ALA A 83 8.82 -11.50 -8.39
CA ALA A 83 9.29 -12.82 -8.78
C ALA A 83 10.74 -12.98 -8.31
N GLY A 84 11.06 -14.11 -7.66
CA GLY A 84 12.41 -14.47 -7.23
C GLY A 84 13.01 -15.54 -8.14
N ILE A 85 14.31 -15.45 -8.43
CA ILE A 85 15.08 -16.51 -9.09
C ILE A 85 16.00 -17.13 -8.03
N PRO A 86 15.80 -18.39 -7.63
CA PRO A 86 16.67 -19.05 -6.65
C PRO A 86 18.11 -19.08 -7.18
N LYS A 87 19.06 -18.62 -6.37
CA LYS A 87 20.49 -18.75 -6.68
C LYS A 87 21.05 -19.90 -5.87
N LEU A 88 20.98 -21.09 -6.45
CA LEU A 88 21.48 -22.33 -5.84
C LEU A 88 22.99 -22.30 -5.53
N VAL A 89 23.76 -21.44 -6.23
CA VAL A 89 25.22 -21.34 -6.07
C VAL A 89 25.63 -20.56 -4.81
N ASP A 90 24.80 -19.61 -4.37
CA ASP A 90 25.07 -18.75 -3.21
C ASP A 90 24.27 -19.15 -1.97
N ASN A 91 23.65 -20.35 -1.98
CA ASN A 91 22.72 -20.83 -0.95
C ASN A 91 21.50 -19.90 -0.71
N ALA A 92 21.16 -19.05 -1.69
CA ALA A 92 19.99 -18.19 -1.63
C ALA A 92 18.77 -18.94 -2.17
N ASP A 93 18.15 -19.71 -1.26
CA ASP A 93 16.93 -20.48 -1.49
C ASP A 93 15.69 -19.57 -1.34
N ILE A 94 15.37 -18.85 -2.41
CA ILE A 94 14.17 -17.99 -2.48
C ILE A 94 12.97 -18.86 -2.88
N ARG A 95 11.97 -18.93 -2.01
CA ARG A 95 10.77 -19.75 -2.19
C ARG A 95 9.51 -18.90 -2.36
N LEU A 96 8.48 -19.50 -2.97
CA LEU A 96 7.18 -18.87 -3.04
C LEU A 96 6.61 -18.67 -1.62
N GLY A 97 6.25 -17.43 -1.30
CA GLY A 97 5.79 -17.05 0.04
C GLY A 97 6.84 -16.28 0.85
N ASP A 98 8.09 -16.23 0.39
CA ASP A 98 9.12 -15.41 1.03
C ASP A 98 8.81 -13.91 0.87
N VAL A 99 9.08 -13.16 1.93
CA VAL A 99 9.01 -11.70 1.95
C VAL A 99 10.43 -11.15 1.89
N VAL A 100 10.72 -10.34 0.87
CA VAL A 100 12.02 -9.69 0.70
C VAL A 100 11.91 -8.22 1.12
N VAL A 101 12.89 -7.74 1.88
CA VAL A 101 13.00 -6.34 2.32
C VAL A 101 14.30 -5.77 1.75
N SER A 102 14.25 -4.51 1.26
CA SER A 102 15.38 -3.79 0.67
C SER A 102 15.59 -2.43 1.34
#